data_AF-A0A2S7WJY6-F1
#
_entry.id   AF-A0A2S7WJY6-F1
#
_cell.length_a   1.000
_cell.length_b   1.000
_cell.length_c   1.000
_cell.angle_alpha   90.00
_cell.angle_beta   90.00
_cell.angle_gamma   90.00
#
_symmetry.space_group_name_H-M   'P 1'
#
loop_
_entity.id
_entity.type
_entity.pdbx_description
1 polymer ?
#
loop_
_entity_poly.entity_id
_entity_poly.type
_entity_poly.pdbx_seq_one_letter_code
_entity_poly.pdbx_strand_id
1 'polypeptide(L)'
;MNKTALFLLLVTLLSACKKKKNLTVDDVLTDYKNKLNSIEKISYNMQKIDTFSSGTIWNKKGKALLEKNKNDTIFGFSYYAINLKHNSASIYNKYNHFGIENDTKEFEQEQAGLYVLGSPGGQMVYKDIFNFDEEAISKDLEVTEDTYKITYHLADNKQYNIVSRKKVIEIDKETNLLRRVHTYHFSEIANHKQTSTYIFSDVKTNETIQKTVEEQLAVLADYKQILPEEIIPNKLLGTHLPKINLQNLISKKVESLQTEKVILIDFWEVWCGYCIQSFPKVDELAKKYKDLKVIGIVTENEEQAVRLVEKKDVTFTNLLGTKELLNTFSVNSFPRYFLIDKNGIIQKEYHGFSKDIEKDIKKMI
;
A
#
# COMPACT_ATOMS: atom_id res chain seq x y z
N MET A 1 11.67 -78.48 44.20
CA MET A 1 12.61 -78.06 43.14
C MET A 1 12.42 -78.97 41.94
N ASN A 2 11.73 -78.51 40.90
CA ASN A 2 11.76 -79.13 39.58
C ASN A 2 11.54 -78.06 38.51
N LYS A 3 12.40 -78.11 37.50
CA LYS A 3 12.67 -77.09 36.47
C LYS A 3 11.63 -77.16 35.36
N THR A 4 10.53 -76.41 35.48
CA THR A 4 9.55 -76.29 34.38
C THR A 4 8.83 -74.93 34.36
N ALA A 5 9.53 -73.88 34.78
CA ALA A 5 9.01 -72.49 34.77
C ALA A 5 9.99 -71.52 34.09
N LEU A 6 10.61 -71.94 32.98
CA LEU A 6 11.57 -71.10 32.25
C LEU A 6 11.45 -71.30 30.73
N PHE A 7 10.23 -71.21 30.18
CA PHE A 7 10.04 -71.17 28.72
C PHE A 7 8.67 -70.58 28.35
N LEU A 8 8.29 -69.44 28.94
CA LEU A 8 7.08 -68.70 28.53
C LEU A 8 7.13 -67.24 29.01
N LEU A 9 8.24 -66.54 28.74
CA LEU A 9 8.29 -65.09 28.92
C LEU A 9 9.32 -64.45 27.98
N LEU A 10 9.29 -64.80 26.69
CA LEU A 10 10.13 -64.12 25.68
C LEU A 10 9.46 -64.05 24.29
N VAL A 11 8.15 -63.80 24.23
CA VAL A 11 7.48 -63.41 22.98
C VAL A 11 6.35 -62.44 23.35
N THR A 12 6.65 -61.14 23.29
CA THR A 12 5.79 -60.02 22.84
C THR A 12 6.30 -58.70 23.44
N LEU A 13 7.48 -58.27 22.96
CA LEU A 13 7.91 -56.86 23.01
C LEU A 13 8.09 -56.38 21.56
N LEU A 14 7.06 -56.57 20.75
CA LEU A 14 6.83 -55.80 19.54
C LEU A 14 5.80 -54.71 19.87
N SER A 15 6.13 -53.87 20.85
CA SER A 15 5.39 -52.64 21.11
C SER A 15 5.69 -51.68 19.97
N ALA A 16 4.72 -51.55 19.07
CA ALA A 16 4.56 -50.56 18.03
C ALA A 16 5.47 -49.32 18.16
N CYS A 17 6.59 -49.32 17.44
CA CYS A 17 7.18 -48.09 16.93
C CYS A 17 6.17 -47.47 15.93
N LYS A 18 5.18 -46.73 16.41
CA LYS A 18 4.48 -45.76 15.56
C LYS A 18 5.55 -44.81 15.04
N LYS A 19 5.91 -44.93 13.75
CA LYS A 19 6.71 -43.91 13.05
C LYS A 19 6.07 -42.57 13.35
N LYS A 20 6.75 -41.73 14.13
CA LYS A 20 6.32 -40.36 14.42
C LYS A 20 6.19 -39.68 13.05
N LYS A 21 4.96 -39.36 12.62
CA LYS A 21 4.72 -38.66 11.36
C LYS A 21 5.56 -37.38 11.41
N ASN A 22 6.47 -37.20 10.45
CA ASN A 22 7.24 -35.97 10.37
C ASN A 22 6.25 -34.83 10.11
N LEU A 23 6.27 -33.82 10.98
CA LEU A 23 5.42 -32.64 10.85
C LEU A 23 5.76 -31.93 9.54
N THR A 24 4.74 -31.64 8.73
CA THR A 24 4.89 -30.95 7.45
C THR A 24 4.42 -29.50 7.55
N VAL A 25 4.77 -28.69 6.54
CA VAL A 25 4.21 -27.34 6.37
C VAL A 25 2.68 -27.41 6.36
N ASP A 26 2.10 -28.33 5.60
CA ASP A 26 0.63 -28.41 5.44
C ASP A 26 -0.09 -28.79 6.74
N ASP A 27 0.53 -29.62 7.59
CA ASP A 27 -0.02 -29.93 8.91
C ASP A 27 -0.13 -28.64 9.76
N VAL A 28 0.97 -27.86 9.87
CA VAL A 28 0.99 -26.59 10.63
C VAL A 28 -0.02 -25.58 10.07
N LEU A 29 -0.09 -25.47 8.75
CA LEU A 29 -0.98 -24.53 8.08
C LEU A 29 -2.45 -24.91 8.22
N THR A 30 -2.75 -26.21 8.26
CA THR A 30 -4.11 -26.69 8.49
C THR A 30 -4.56 -26.32 9.90
N ASP A 31 -3.72 -26.54 10.91
CA ASP A 31 -4.03 -26.16 12.29
C ASP A 31 -4.20 -24.65 12.45
N TYR A 32 -3.31 -23.87 11.83
CA TYR A 32 -3.42 -22.41 11.78
C TYR A 32 -4.72 -21.95 11.10
N LYS A 33 -5.07 -22.51 9.92
CA LYS A 33 -6.31 -22.20 9.21
C LYS A 33 -7.55 -22.56 10.03
N ASN A 34 -7.55 -23.72 10.69
CA ASN A 34 -8.64 -24.13 11.59
C ASN A 34 -8.80 -23.15 12.75
N LYS A 35 -7.69 -22.71 13.36
CA LYS A 35 -7.70 -21.68 14.40
C LYS A 35 -8.29 -20.37 13.86
N LEU A 36 -7.83 -19.86 12.72
CA LEU A 36 -8.36 -18.63 12.11
C LEU A 36 -9.85 -18.72 11.74
N ASN A 37 -10.32 -19.88 11.29
CA ASN A 37 -11.72 -20.09 10.94
C ASN A 37 -12.64 -19.95 12.16
N SER A 38 -12.15 -20.32 13.35
CA SER A 38 -12.88 -20.17 14.63
C SER A 38 -12.89 -18.74 15.20
N ILE A 39 -12.13 -17.82 14.61
CA ILE A 39 -11.97 -16.46 15.11
C ILE A 39 -12.91 -15.53 14.35
N GLU A 40 -13.84 -14.92 15.07
CA GLU A 40 -14.71 -13.86 14.55
C GLU A 40 -14.14 -12.48 14.92
N LYS A 41 -13.44 -12.36 16.05
CA LYS A 41 -12.79 -11.11 16.49
C LYS A 41 -11.37 -11.38 16.96
N ILE A 42 -10.43 -10.54 16.56
CA ILE A 42 -9.04 -10.59 17.01
C ILE A 42 -8.56 -9.19 17.39
N SER A 43 -7.85 -9.07 18.50
CA SER A 43 -7.15 -7.84 18.86
C SER A 43 -5.72 -8.12 19.25
N TYR A 44 -4.82 -7.20 18.97
CA TYR A 44 -3.39 -7.35 19.27
C TYR A 44 -2.69 -6.00 19.41
N ASN A 45 -1.57 -6.01 20.11
CA ASN A 45 -0.54 -4.99 19.96
C ASN A 45 0.36 -5.37 18.79
N MET A 46 0.86 -4.37 18.05
CA MET A 46 1.78 -4.61 16.94
C MET A 46 2.96 -3.63 16.98
N GLN A 47 4.14 -4.16 16.67
CA GLN A 47 5.30 -3.37 16.26
C GLN A 47 5.57 -3.63 14.78
N LYS A 48 5.56 -2.57 13.96
CA LYS A 48 5.88 -2.61 12.54
C LYS A 48 7.23 -1.95 12.29
N ILE A 49 8.15 -2.68 11.66
CA ILE A 49 9.48 -2.19 11.29
C ILE A 49 9.63 -2.28 9.78
N ASP A 50 9.63 -1.14 9.11
CA ASP A 50 9.88 -1.03 7.68
C ASP A 50 11.30 -0.51 7.45
N THR A 51 12.10 -1.20 6.65
CA THR A 51 13.40 -0.75 6.18
C THR A 51 13.30 -0.48 4.69
N PHE A 52 13.44 0.78 4.28
CA PHE A 52 13.33 1.21 2.89
C PHE A 52 14.65 1.06 2.14
N SER A 53 14.59 1.14 0.81
CA SER A 53 15.76 1.09 -0.04
C SER A 53 16.79 2.19 0.24
N SER A 54 16.37 3.32 0.82
CA SER A 54 17.27 4.40 1.26
C SER A 54 18.06 4.07 2.52
N GLY A 55 17.79 2.93 3.18
CA GLY A 55 18.28 2.62 4.53
C GLY A 55 17.47 3.28 5.64
N THR A 56 16.47 4.12 5.30
CA THR A 56 15.54 4.68 6.30
C THR A 56 14.77 3.56 6.99
N ILE A 57 14.65 3.66 8.31
CA ILE A 57 13.89 2.71 9.13
C ILE A 57 12.71 3.44 9.74
N TRP A 58 11.51 2.89 9.54
CA TRP A 58 10.33 3.28 10.28
C TRP A 58 9.99 2.20 11.29
N ASN A 59 9.92 2.59 12.56
CA ASN A 59 9.56 1.70 13.67
C ASN A 59 8.33 2.27 14.37
N LYS A 60 7.20 1.60 14.19
CA LYS A 60 5.87 2.05 14.63
C LYS A 60 5.30 1.03 15.60
N LYS A 61 4.57 1.52 16.60
CA LYS A 61 3.86 0.68 17.56
C LYS A 61 2.40 1.08 17.62
N GLY A 62 1.53 0.10 17.77
CA GLY A 62 0.11 0.32 17.73
C GLY A 62 -0.70 -0.83 18.28
N LYS A 63 -2.01 -0.65 18.20
CA LYS A 63 -2.99 -1.67 18.55
C LYS A 63 -3.99 -1.81 17.42
N ALA A 64 -4.55 -2.99 17.25
CA ALA A 64 -5.63 -3.21 16.32
C ALA A 64 -6.68 -4.14 16.92
N LEU A 65 -7.93 -3.90 16.55
CA LEU A 65 -9.11 -4.73 16.75
C LEU A 65 -9.70 -4.99 15.37
N LEU A 66 -9.83 -6.25 14.99
CA LEU A 66 -10.38 -6.67 13.71
C LEU A 66 -11.57 -7.61 13.96
N GLU A 67 -12.62 -7.43 13.18
CA GLU A 67 -13.85 -8.22 13.23
C GLU A 67 -14.13 -8.78 11.84
N LYS A 68 -14.19 -10.10 11.73
CA LYS A 68 -14.45 -10.79 10.46
C LYS A 68 -15.77 -10.30 9.88
N ASN A 69 -15.75 -9.95 8.61
CA ASN A 69 -16.89 -9.40 7.90
C ASN A 69 -17.00 -10.09 6.54
N LYS A 70 -17.82 -11.13 6.47
CA LYS A 70 -18.01 -11.95 5.24
C LYS A 70 -18.59 -11.15 4.07
N ASN A 71 -19.21 -10.01 4.35
CA ASN A 71 -19.76 -9.15 3.33
C ASN A 71 -18.71 -8.17 2.78
N ASP A 72 -17.58 -7.99 3.46
CA ASP A 72 -16.49 -7.15 2.97
C ASP A 72 -15.69 -7.88 1.89
N THR A 73 -15.61 -7.27 0.72
CA THR A 73 -14.90 -7.79 -0.45
C THR A 73 -13.48 -7.23 -0.59
N ILE A 74 -13.08 -6.27 0.26
CA ILE A 74 -11.74 -5.66 0.21
C ILE A 74 -10.76 -6.45 1.07
N PHE A 75 -11.05 -6.62 2.37
CA PHE A 75 -10.17 -7.32 3.31
C PHE A 75 -10.82 -8.55 3.95
N GLY A 76 -12.16 -8.61 3.96
CA GLY A 76 -12.94 -9.65 4.64
C GLY A 76 -13.14 -9.38 6.13
N PHE A 77 -12.86 -8.14 6.59
CA PHE A 77 -12.99 -7.75 8.00
C PHE A 77 -13.13 -6.23 8.14
N SER A 78 -13.77 -5.80 9.22
CA SER A 78 -13.77 -4.40 9.69
C SER A 78 -12.71 -4.23 10.78
N TYR A 79 -12.20 -3.02 10.99
CA TYR A 79 -11.18 -2.79 12.00
C TYR A 79 -11.26 -1.42 12.68
N TYR A 80 -10.71 -1.37 13.89
CA TYR A 80 -10.22 -0.17 14.57
C TYR A 80 -8.73 -0.37 14.84
N ALA A 81 -7.90 0.61 14.51
CA ALA A 81 -6.47 0.52 14.74
C ALA A 81 -5.88 1.87 15.09
N ILE A 82 -4.89 1.89 15.99
CA ILE A 82 -4.29 3.12 16.51
C ILE A 82 -2.76 3.06 16.48
N ASN A 83 -2.15 4.14 16.02
CA ASN A 83 -0.71 4.36 16.12
C ASN A 83 -0.38 5.12 17.39
N LEU A 84 0.32 4.47 18.32
CA LEU A 84 0.55 5.01 19.65
C LEU A 84 1.55 6.18 19.67
N LYS A 85 2.36 6.36 18.62
CA LYS A 85 3.33 7.46 18.58
C LYS A 85 2.66 8.81 18.33
N HIS A 86 1.63 8.82 17.49
CA HIS A 86 0.95 10.02 17.04
C HIS A 86 -0.46 10.15 17.62
N ASN A 87 -0.90 9.16 18.40
CA ASN A 87 -2.27 9.00 18.88
C ASN A 87 -3.34 9.00 17.76
N SER A 88 -2.96 8.95 16.49
CA SER A 88 -3.89 8.89 15.37
C SER A 88 -4.43 7.46 15.15
N ALA A 89 -5.74 7.36 14.96
CA ALA A 89 -6.44 6.09 14.76
C ALA A 89 -7.10 6.02 13.38
N SER A 90 -7.59 4.83 13.06
CA SER A 90 -8.23 4.50 11.81
C SER A 90 -9.34 3.51 12.08
N ILE A 91 -10.56 3.83 11.66
CA ILE A 91 -11.66 2.88 11.61
C ILE A 91 -11.96 2.56 10.15
N TYR A 92 -12.21 1.30 9.88
CA TYR A 92 -12.71 0.83 8.61
C TYR A 92 -13.90 -0.08 8.84
N ASN A 93 -15.02 0.29 8.22
CA ASN A 93 -16.11 -0.63 7.94
C ASN A 93 -16.20 -0.76 6.42
N LYS A 94 -16.54 -1.94 5.90
CA LYS A 94 -16.65 -2.31 4.46
C LYS A 94 -16.62 -1.15 3.42
N TYR A 95 -17.43 -0.10 3.62
CA TYR A 95 -17.58 1.04 2.71
C TYR A 95 -16.87 2.33 3.14
N ASN A 96 -16.62 2.54 4.43
CA ASN A 96 -16.12 3.81 4.95
C ASN A 96 -14.79 3.63 5.68
N HIS A 97 -13.94 4.63 5.51
CA HIS A 97 -12.76 4.83 6.32
C HIS A 97 -12.92 6.10 7.13
N PHE A 98 -12.48 6.05 8.38
CA PHE A 98 -12.44 7.19 9.28
C PHE A 98 -11.00 7.37 9.73
N GLY A 99 -10.37 8.46 9.29
CA GLY A 99 -9.08 8.91 9.79
C GLY A 99 -9.31 9.75 11.05
N ILE A 100 -8.71 9.38 12.17
CA ILE A 100 -9.03 9.96 13.48
C ILE A 100 -7.78 10.57 14.08
N GLU A 101 -7.88 11.83 14.50
CA GLU A 101 -6.88 12.49 15.33
C GLU A 101 -7.44 12.64 16.76
N ASN A 102 -6.93 11.81 17.67
CA ASN A 102 -7.45 11.73 19.03
C ASN A 102 -7.06 12.93 19.88
N ASP A 103 -5.91 13.56 19.60
CA ASP A 103 -5.44 14.71 20.38
C ASP A 103 -6.33 15.95 20.14
N THR A 104 -6.79 16.16 18.90
CA THR A 104 -7.70 17.27 18.56
C THR A 104 -9.18 16.89 18.60
N LYS A 105 -9.49 15.60 18.79
CA LYS A 105 -10.84 15.03 18.67
C LYS A 105 -11.50 15.36 17.34
N GLU A 106 -10.75 15.17 16.27
CA GLU A 106 -11.20 15.40 14.90
C GLU A 106 -11.18 14.10 14.11
N PHE A 107 -12.08 13.96 13.15
CA PHE A 107 -12.04 12.84 12.22
C PHE A 107 -12.46 13.25 10.81
N GLU A 108 -11.86 12.61 9.82
CA GLU A 108 -12.28 12.67 8.42
C GLU A 108 -12.99 11.37 8.07
N GLN A 109 -13.96 11.44 7.16
CA GLN A 109 -14.63 10.26 6.61
C GLN A 109 -14.52 10.26 5.10
N GLU A 110 -14.16 9.12 4.54
CA GLU A 110 -14.07 8.91 3.11
C GLU A 110 -14.56 7.52 2.71
N GLN A 111 -14.83 7.33 1.42
CA GLN A 111 -15.12 6.01 0.88
C GLN A 111 -13.84 5.17 0.93
N ALA A 112 -13.91 4.01 1.56
CA ALA A 112 -12.74 3.19 1.77
C ALA A 112 -12.21 2.54 0.48
N GLY A 113 -10.88 2.47 0.38
CA GLY A 113 -10.17 1.67 -0.61
C GLY A 113 -8.95 0.96 0.00
N LEU A 114 -8.12 0.31 -0.82
CA LEU A 114 -6.95 -0.43 -0.32
C LEU A 114 -5.92 0.46 0.43
N TYR A 115 -5.92 1.76 0.12
CA TYR A 115 -4.99 2.74 0.67
C TYR A 115 -5.19 3.00 2.17
N VAL A 116 -6.32 2.58 2.76
CA VAL A 116 -6.64 2.81 4.18
C VAL A 116 -5.63 2.15 5.12
N LEU A 117 -4.98 1.07 4.70
CA LEU A 117 -3.88 0.42 5.44
C LEU A 117 -2.58 1.23 5.44
N GLY A 118 -2.51 2.28 4.62
CA GLY A 118 -1.44 3.27 4.61
C GLY A 118 -1.65 4.41 5.62
N SER A 119 -2.88 4.60 6.12
CA SER A 119 -3.20 5.63 7.11
C SER A 119 -2.45 5.39 8.44
N PRO A 120 -2.24 6.41 9.28
CA PRO A 120 -1.48 6.27 10.53
C PRO A 120 -1.94 5.08 11.39
N GLY A 121 -3.25 4.96 11.66
CA GLY A 121 -3.83 3.82 12.37
C GLY A 121 -3.87 2.55 11.53
N GLY A 122 -4.25 2.63 10.26
CA GLY A 122 -4.39 1.47 9.37
C GLY A 122 -3.08 0.73 9.12
N GLN A 123 -1.92 1.41 9.25
CA GLN A 123 -0.61 0.76 9.23
C GLN A 123 -0.44 -0.30 10.32
N MET A 124 -1.27 -0.25 11.37
CA MET A 124 -1.27 -1.21 12.48
C MET A 124 -2.10 -2.47 12.19
N VAL A 125 -2.69 -2.57 11.00
CA VAL A 125 -3.48 -3.71 10.53
C VAL A 125 -2.61 -4.59 9.63
N TYR A 126 -2.56 -5.89 9.92
CA TYR A 126 -1.98 -6.88 9.03
C TYR A 126 -3.08 -7.47 8.14
N LYS A 127 -3.06 -7.12 6.85
CA LYS A 127 -4.15 -7.43 5.91
C LYS A 127 -4.46 -8.91 5.74
N ASP A 128 -3.45 -9.77 5.90
CA ASP A 128 -3.57 -11.21 5.68
C ASP A 128 -3.77 -11.97 6.99
N ILE A 129 -4.28 -11.31 8.05
CA ILE A 129 -4.47 -11.98 9.34
C ILE A 129 -5.45 -13.16 9.23
N PHE A 130 -6.49 -13.03 8.39
CA PHE A 130 -7.52 -14.06 8.16
C PHE A 130 -7.33 -14.84 6.85
N ASN A 131 -6.38 -14.44 6.02
CA ASN A 131 -6.18 -15.00 4.68
C ASN A 131 -4.82 -15.67 4.60
N PHE A 132 -4.76 -16.79 3.87
CA PHE A 132 -3.52 -17.51 3.68
C PHE A 132 -2.97 -17.26 2.27
N ASP A 133 -1.66 -16.98 2.16
CA ASP A 133 -1.00 -16.88 0.86
C ASP A 133 -0.83 -18.27 0.25
N GLU A 134 -1.56 -18.52 -0.84
CA GLU A 134 -1.47 -19.78 -1.59
C GLU A 134 -0.41 -19.72 -2.70
N GLU A 135 0.02 -18.52 -3.10
CA GLU A 135 0.84 -18.27 -4.30
C GLU A 135 2.36 -18.49 -4.13
N ALA A 136 2.79 -19.40 -3.26
CA ALA A 136 4.21 -19.68 -3.07
C ALA A 136 4.73 -20.76 -4.03
N ILE A 137 5.93 -20.54 -4.57
CA ILE A 137 6.65 -21.53 -5.39
C ILE A 137 7.06 -22.72 -4.52
N SER A 138 7.54 -22.44 -3.31
CA SER A 138 7.92 -23.44 -2.33
C SER A 138 7.78 -22.89 -0.91
N LYS A 139 7.71 -23.82 0.06
CA LYS A 139 7.60 -23.51 1.49
C LYS A 139 8.55 -24.42 2.27
N ASP A 140 9.29 -23.84 3.20
CA ASP A 140 10.16 -24.56 4.13
C ASP A 140 9.64 -24.44 5.55
N LEU A 141 9.70 -25.52 6.34
CA LEU A 141 9.36 -25.54 7.75
C LEU A 141 10.63 -25.67 8.61
N GLU A 142 10.78 -24.76 9.56
CA GLU A 142 11.72 -24.84 10.67
C GLU A 142 10.92 -24.89 11.98
N VAL A 143 11.13 -25.93 12.78
CA VAL A 143 10.46 -26.10 14.07
C VAL A 143 11.42 -25.66 15.17
N THR A 144 11.08 -24.60 15.89
CA THR A 144 11.87 -24.09 17.03
C THR A 144 11.31 -24.66 18.34
N GLU A 145 11.74 -24.16 19.50
CA GLU A 145 11.15 -24.52 20.80
C GLU A 145 9.68 -24.08 20.87
N ASP A 146 9.40 -22.80 20.61
CA ASP A 146 8.10 -22.17 20.85
C ASP A 146 7.30 -21.88 19.57
N THR A 147 7.92 -21.96 18.39
CA THR A 147 7.29 -21.54 17.13
C THR A 147 7.46 -22.53 15.99
N TYR A 148 6.51 -22.47 15.05
CA TYR A 148 6.68 -22.97 13.70
C TYR A 148 7.05 -21.81 12.79
N LYS A 149 8.24 -21.88 12.19
CA LYS A 149 8.72 -20.87 11.25
C LYS A 149 8.58 -21.40 9.83
N ILE A 150 7.75 -20.74 9.03
CA ILE A 150 7.50 -21.11 7.64
C ILE A 150 8.06 -20.04 6.71
N THR A 151 8.96 -20.44 5.83
CA THR A 151 9.52 -19.56 4.79
C THR A 151 8.86 -19.84 3.46
N TYR A 152 8.23 -18.82 2.87
CA TYR A 152 7.62 -18.84 1.54
C TYR A 152 8.58 -18.20 0.56
N HIS A 153 8.88 -18.93 -0.52
CA HIS A 153 9.58 -18.37 -1.68
C HIS A 153 8.54 -17.99 -2.72
N LEU A 154 8.52 -16.71 -3.09
CA LEU A 154 7.49 -16.12 -3.95
C LEU A 154 8.08 -15.82 -5.33
N ALA A 155 7.23 -15.87 -6.36
CA ALA A 155 7.64 -15.49 -7.71
C ALA A 155 8.04 -14.02 -7.80
N ASP A 156 9.02 -13.75 -8.66
CA ASP A 156 9.47 -12.39 -8.98
C ASP A 156 8.33 -11.58 -9.62
N ASN A 157 8.27 -10.30 -9.30
CA ASN A 157 7.36 -9.37 -9.93
C ASN A 157 8.10 -8.53 -10.98
N LYS A 158 8.07 -9.03 -12.23
CA LYS A 158 8.74 -8.40 -13.38
C LYS A 158 8.21 -7.00 -13.68
N GLN A 159 6.91 -6.76 -13.49
CA GLN A 159 6.30 -5.45 -13.76
C GLN A 159 6.92 -4.34 -12.89
N TYR A 160 7.32 -4.67 -11.66
CA TYR A 160 7.89 -3.71 -10.70
C TYR A 160 9.39 -3.93 -10.43
N ASN A 161 10.06 -4.81 -11.19
CA ASN A 161 11.47 -5.17 -11.01
C ASN A 161 11.79 -5.60 -9.57
N ILE A 162 10.89 -6.38 -8.98
CA ILE A 162 11.05 -6.92 -7.64
C ILE A 162 11.41 -8.39 -7.75
N VAL A 163 12.61 -8.74 -7.31
CA VAL A 163 13.12 -10.12 -7.37
C VAL A 163 13.44 -10.68 -5.98
N SER A 164 13.68 -11.99 -5.91
CA SER A 164 14.10 -12.70 -4.69
C SER A 164 13.13 -12.47 -3.52
N ARG A 165 11.82 -12.50 -3.82
CA ARG A 165 10.76 -12.24 -2.85
C ARG A 165 10.63 -13.41 -1.88
N LYS A 166 10.67 -13.11 -0.58
CA LYS A 166 10.46 -14.10 0.49
C LYS A 166 9.52 -13.56 1.54
N LYS A 167 8.73 -14.43 2.16
CA LYS A 167 7.97 -14.13 3.36
C LYS A 167 8.28 -15.19 4.41
N VAL A 168 8.53 -14.79 5.64
CA VAL A 168 8.72 -15.68 6.77
C VAL A 168 7.63 -15.39 7.78
N ILE A 169 6.90 -16.42 8.20
CA ILE A 169 5.94 -16.30 9.30
C ILE A 169 6.41 -17.17 10.46
N GLU A 170 6.18 -16.71 11.67
CA GLU A 170 6.38 -17.46 12.90
C GLU A 170 5.01 -17.61 13.57
N ILE A 171 4.56 -18.85 13.71
CA ILE A 171 3.32 -19.23 14.39
C ILE A 171 3.68 -19.76 15.77
N ASP A 172 3.02 -19.23 16.79
CA ASP A 172 3.19 -19.66 18.17
C ASP A 172 2.53 -21.03 18.40
N LYS A 173 3.23 -21.97 19.05
CA LYS A 173 2.76 -23.34 19.23
C LYS A 173 1.64 -23.50 20.24
N GLU A 174 1.57 -22.63 21.24
CA GLU A 174 0.55 -22.72 22.28
C GLU A 174 -0.79 -22.19 21.77
N THR A 175 -0.73 -21.06 21.05
CA THR A 175 -1.92 -20.34 20.61
C THR A 175 -2.36 -20.68 19.18
N ASN A 176 -1.45 -21.23 18.36
CA ASN A 176 -1.60 -21.38 16.92
C ASN A 176 -1.92 -20.05 16.21
N LEU A 177 -1.32 -18.95 16.67
CA LEU A 177 -1.50 -17.60 16.11
C LEU A 177 -0.17 -17.02 15.63
N LEU A 178 -0.25 -16.01 14.76
CA LEU A 178 0.94 -15.31 14.28
C LEU A 178 1.63 -14.56 15.42
N ARG A 179 2.92 -14.82 15.57
CA ARG A 179 3.83 -14.08 16.46
C ARG A 179 4.65 -13.05 15.68
N ARG A 180 5.09 -13.42 14.47
CA ARG A 180 5.88 -12.55 13.60
C ARG A 180 5.61 -12.83 12.13
N VAL A 181 5.62 -11.78 11.33
CA VAL A 181 5.71 -11.87 9.87
C VAL A 181 6.86 -10.98 9.41
N HIS A 182 7.71 -11.49 8.52
CA HIS A 182 8.80 -10.74 7.92
C HIS A 182 8.77 -10.92 6.40
N THR A 183 8.69 -9.82 5.66
CA THR A 183 8.74 -9.82 4.20
C THR A 183 10.06 -9.29 3.71
N TYR A 184 10.59 -9.92 2.67
CA TYR A 184 11.81 -9.55 1.97
C TYR A 184 11.49 -9.31 0.51
N HIS A 185 11.97 -8.21 -0.02
CA HIS A 185 11.98 -8.00 -1.46
C HIS A 185 13.18 -7.18 -1.89
N PHE A 186 13.78 -7.54 -3.02
CA PHE A 186 14.89 -6.82 -3.62
C PHE A 186 14.39 -6.06 -4.84
N SER A 187 14.67 -4.75 -4.91
CA SER A 187 14.40 -3.94 -6.09
C SER A 187 15.67 -3.85 -6.93
N GLU A 188 15.64 -4.39 -8.15
CA GLU A 188 16.77 -4.26 -9.08
C GLU A 188 17.01 -2.80 -9.45
N ILE A 189 15.94 -2.01 -9.57
CA ILE A 189 16.01 -0.57 -9.90
C ILE A 189 16.77 0.20 -8.82
N ALA A 190 16.52 -0.12 -7.55
CA ALA A 190 17.17 0.56 -6.43
C ALA A 190 18.52 -0.07 -6.08
N ASN A 191 18.80 -1.31 -6.51
CA ASN A 191 19.90 -2.14 -5.99
C ASN A 191 19.90 -2.25 -4.46
N HIS A 192 18.72 -2.28 -3.85
CA HIS A 192 18.54 -2.28 -2.40
C HIS A 192 17.44 -3.24 -1.98
N LYS A 193 17.60 -3.77 -0.77
CA LYS A 193 16.65 -4.65 -0.10
C LYS A 193 15.67 -3.81 0.73
N GLN A 194 14.38 -4.06 0.55
CA GLN A 194 13.33 -3.53 1.40
C GLN A 194 12.73 -4.67 2.22
N THR A 195 12.43 -4.39 3.48
CA THR A 195 11.82 -5.37 4.38
C THR A 195 10.75 -4.76 5.25
N SER A 196 9.71 -5.53 5.55
CA SER A 196 8.72 -5.18 6.56
C SER A 196 8.62 -6.29 7.60
N THR A 197 8.71 -5.94 8.87
CA THR A 197 8.52 -6.86 10.00
C THR A 197 7.29 -6.45 10.78
N TYR A 198 6.41 -7.40 11.04
CA TYR A 198 5.23 -7.28 11.90
C TYR A 198 5.46 -8.20 13.10
N ILE A 199 5.43 -7.65 14.30
CA ILE A 199 5.60 -8.40 15.55
C ILE A 199 4.32 -8.21 16.36
N PHE A 200 3.65 -9.31 16.68
CA PHE A 200 2.37 -9.32 17.40
C PHE A 200 2.59 -9.67 18.88
N SER A 201 1.81 -9.02 19.76
CA SER A 201 1.79 -9.32 21.19
C SER A 201 0.42 -9.01 21.79
N ASP A 202 0.14 -9.51 23.01
CA ASP A 202 -1.18 -9.37 23.67
C ASP A 202 -2.35 -9.77 22.75
N VAL A 203 -2.19 -10.88 22.03
CA VAL A 203 -3.19 -11.35 21.07
C VAL A 203 -4.38 -11.95 21.82
N LYS A 204 -5.57 -11.41 21.56
CA LYS A 204 -6.85 -11.84 22.15
C LYS A 204 -7.81 -12.20 21.03
N THR A 205 -8.73 -13.12 21.31
CA THR A 205 -9.72 -13.60 20.35
C THR A 205 -11.12 -13.70 20.95
N ASN A 206 -12.14 -13.47 20.13
CA ASN A 206 -13.55 -13.74 20.43
C ASN A 206 -14.02 -13.12 21.77
N GLU A 207 -14.53 -13.93 22.71
CA GLU A 207 -15.11 -13.47 23.98
C GLU A 207 -14.15 -12.71 24.89
N THR A 208 -12.83 -12.87 24.72
CA THR A 208 -11.83 -12.11 25.47
C THR A 208 -11.76 -10.64 25.05
N ILE A 209 -12.45 -10.28 23.97
CA ILE A 209 -12.51 -8.93 23.42
C ILE A 209 -13.87 -8.30 23.73
N GLN A 210 -13.84 -7.35 24.67
CA GLN A 210 -15.05 -6.65 25.12
C GLN A 210 -15.56 -5.62 24.11
N LYS A 211 -14.66 -4.90 23.43
CA LYS A 211 -15.03 -3.82 22.51
C LYS A 211 -15.25 -4.33 21.09
N THR A 212 -16.17 -3.71 20.37
CA THR A 212 -16.42 -3.94 18.94
C THR A 212 -15.94 -2.77 18.08
N VAL A 213 -15.83 -2.96 16.76
CA VAL A 213 -15.50 -1.86 15.85
C VAL A 213 -16.62 -0.83 15.81
N GLU A 214 -17.89 -1.29 15.89
CA GLU A 214 -19.06 -0.41 15.94
C GLU A 214 -19.07 0.49 17.18
N GLU A 215 -18.70 -0.05 18.35
CA GLU A 215 -18.57 0.75 19.57
C GLU A 215 -17.45 1.79 19.47
N GLN A 216 -16.35 1.49 18.76
CA GLN A 216 -15.30 2.48 18.49
C GLN A 216 -15.79 3.57 17.55
N LEU A 217 -16.64 3.22 16.59
CA LEU A 217 -17.26 4.18 15.69
C LEU A 217 -18.22 5.12 16.44
N ALA A 218 -18.98 4.59 17.39
CA ALA A 218 -19.90 5.38 18.23
C ALA A 218 -19.19 6.46 19.06
N VAL A 219 -17.91 6.26 19.43
CA VAL A 219 -17.11 7.27 20.14
C VAL A 219 -16.92 8.54 19.30
N LEU A 220 -16.96 8.44 17.97
CA LEU A 220 -16.82 9.62 17.10
C LEU A 220 -18.01 10.59 17.18
N ALA A 221 -19.10 10.22 17.85
CA ALA A 221 -20.19 11.15 18.15
C ALA A 221 -19.71 12.36 18.99
N ASP A 222 -18.64 12.19 19.77
CA ASP A 222 -18.01 13.25 20.57
C ASP A 222 -16.86 13.96 19.82
N TYR A 223 -16.62 13.61 18.55
CA TYR A 223 -15.55 14.16 17.74
C TYR A 223 -16.12 15.12 16.70
N LYS A 224 -15.32 16.10 16.29
CA LYS A 224 -15.67 17.01 15.21
C LYS A 224 -15.31 16.36 13.87
N GLN A 225 -16.31 16.16 13.02
CA GLN A 225 -16.05 15.74 11.64
C GLN A 225 -15.42 16.89 10.86
N ILE A 226 -14.25 16.64 10.30
CA ILE A 226 -13.62 17.49 9.30
C ILE A 226 -14.14 17.05 7.94
N LEU A 227 -14.88 17.94 7.30
CA LEU A 227 -15.34 17.72 5.94
C LEU A 227 -14.14 17.93 5.01
N PRO A 228 -14.03 17.12 3.93
CA PRO A 228 -13.06 17.38 2.88
C PRO A 228 -13.19 18.84 2.44
N GLU A 229 -12.06 19.54 2.29
CA GLU A 229 -12.08 20.88 1.70
C GLU A 229 -12.82 20.83 0.36
N GLU A 230 -13.80 21.72 0.17
CA GLU A 230 -14.40 21.88 -1.14
C GLU A 230 -13.28 22.23 -2.12
N ILE A 231 -13.15 21.44 -3.19
CA ILE A 231 -12.20 21.75 -4.25
C ILE A 231 -12.68 23.05 -4.89
N ILE A 232 -12.08 24.17 -4.48
CA ILE A 232 -12.32 25.46 -5.09
C ILE A 232 -11.83 25.34 -6.54
N PRO A 233 -12.72 25.47 -7.54
CA PRO A 233 -12.30 25.37 -8.92
C PRO A 233 -11.21 26.40 -9.22
N ASN A 234 -10.18 25.98 -9.93
CA ASN A 234 -9.10 26.87 -10.30
C ASN A 234 -9.63 28.11 -11.04
N LYS A 235 -9.17 29.29 -10.63
CA LYS A 235 -9.60 30.57 -11.20
C LYS A 235 -9.29 30.71 -12.68
N LEU A 236 -8.36 29.91 -13.21
CA LEU A 236 -8.01 29.89 -14.61
C LEU A 236 -9.00 29.09 -15.47
N LEU A 237 -9.88 28.27 -14.89
CA LEU A 237 -10.89 27.53 -15.66
C LEU A 237 -11.80 28.51 -16.42
N GLY A 238 -11.98 28.24 -17.72
CA GLY A 238 -12.75 29.09 -18.64
C GLY A 238 -11.99 30.33 -19.14
N THR A 239 -10.74 30.53 -18.72
CA THR A 239 -9.90 31.66 -19.16
C THR A 239 -8.88 31.21 -20.21
N HIS A 240 -8.33 32.17 -20.97
CA HIS A 240 -7.22 31.90 -21.85
C HIS A 240 -5.95 31.53 -21.06
N LEU A 241 -5.25 30.49 -21.51
CA LEU A 241 -3.93 30.12 -21.04
C LEU A 241 -3.00 31.35 -21.08
N PRO A 242 -2.38 31.76 -19.96
CA PRO A 242 -1.46 32.90 -19.97
C PRO A 242 -0.32 32.69 -20.97
N LYS A 243 0.19 33.78 -21.54
CA LYS A 243 1.37 33.72 -22.42
C LYS A 243 2.59 33.35 -21.61
N ILE A 244 3.04 32.10 -21.74
CA ILE A 244 4.12 31.53 -20.96
C ILE A 244 5.16 30.97 -21.93
N ASN A 245 6.42 31.32 -21.69
CA ASN A 245 7.57 30.78 -22.38
C ASN A 245 8.52 30.20 -21.33
N LEU A 246 8.90 28.94 -21.49
CA LEU A 246 9.76 28.23 -20.54
C LEU A 246 10.92 27.57 -21.27
N GLN A 247 11.99 27.33 -20.55
CA GLN A 247 13.14 26.59 -21.07
C GLN A 247 12.81 25.10 -21.14
N ASN A 248 13.06 24.47 -22.30
CA ASN A 248 13.00 23.02 -22.44
C ASN A 248 14.07 22.37 -21.59
N LEU A 249 13.66 21.37 -20.81
CA LEU A 249 14.49 20.70 -19.82
C LEU A 249 15.73 20.03 -20.46
N ILE A 250 15.59 19.49 -21.66
CA ILE A 250 16.66 18.75 -22.37
C ILE A 250 17.37 19.67 -23.35
N SER A 251 16.64 20.26 -24.30
CA SER A 251 17.24 21.04 -25.40
C SER A 251 17.74 22.42 -24.98
N LYS A 252 17.35 22.88 -23.79
CA LYS A 252 17.63 24.21 -23.22
C LYS A 252 17.10 25.37 -24.06
N LYS A 253 16.30 25.11 -25.11
CA LYS A 253 15.64 26.15 -25.92
C LYS A 253 14.40 26.68 -25.21
N VAL A 254 14.10 27.96 -25.38
CA VAL A 254 12.84 28.53 -24.90
C VAL A 254 11.70 28.09 -25.82
N GLU A 255 10.62 27.58 -25.24
CA GLU A 255 9.42 27.13 -25.92
C GLU A 255 8.18 27.83 -25.36
N SER A 256 7.29 28.24 -26.26
CA SER A 256 5.97 28.74 -25.90
C SER A 256 5.02 27.59 -25.58
N LEU A 257 4.20 27.77 -24.54
CA LEU A 257 3.11 26.84 -24.25
C LEU A 257 1.95 26.99 -25.24
N GLN A 258 1.85 28.13 -25.94
CA GLN A 258 0.76 28.41 -26.87
C GLN A 258 0.88 27.58 -28.15
N THR A 259 -0.20 26.91 -28.54
CA THR A 259 -0.30 26.11 -29.77
C THR A 259 -1.76 26.01 -30.20
N GLU A 260 -2.00 25.69 -31.48
CA GLU A 260 -3.34 25.43 -32.03
C GLU A 260 -3.85 24.01 -31.74
N LYS A 261 -3.04 23.21 -31.03
CA LYS A 261 -3.41 21.85 -30.57
C LYS A 261 -4.12 21.91 -29.23
N VAL A 262 -4.85 20.85 -28.91
CA VAL A 262 -5.26 20.59 -27.52
C VAL A 262 -3.98 20.40 -26.69
N ILE A 263 -3.91 20.98 -25.50
CA ILE A 263 -2.73 20.90 -24.63
C ILE A 263 -3.10 20.18 -23.35
N LEU A 264 -2.31 19.16 -22.98
CA LEU A 264 -2.32 18.62 -21.63
C LEU A 264 -1.03 19.07 -20.93
N ILE A 265 -1.16 19.96 -19.96
CA ILE A 265 -0.05 20.32 -19.06
C ILE A 265 -0.03 19.31 -17.91
N ASP A 266 1.13 18.71 -17.64
CA ASP A 266 1.40 17.83 -16.50
C ASP A 266 2.42 18.49 -15.57
N PHE A 267 1.96 19.04 -14.46
CA PHE A 267 2.86 19.50 -13.40
C PHE A 267 3.33 18.30 -12.58
N TRP A 268 4.65 18.09 -12.53
CA TRP A 268 5.28 16.96 -11.84
C TRP A 268 6.58 17.36 -11.14
N GLU A 269 7.00 16.58 -10.15
CA GLU A 269 8.27 16.80 -9.44
C GLU A 269 9.07 15.50 -9.27
N VAL A 270 10.40 15.62 -9.13
CA VAL A 270 11.32 14.45 -9.07
C VAL A 270 11.05 13.50 -7.91
N TRP A 271 10.53 14.02 -6.81
CA TRP A 271 10.19 13.26 -5.60
C TRP A 271 8.77 12.69 -5.63
N CYS A 272 7.96 13.03 -6.64
CA CYS A 272 6.57 12.62 -6.74
C CYS A 272 6.44 11.22 -7.36
N GLY A 273 6.30 10.19 -6.51
CA GLY A 273 6.15 8.80 -6.95
C GLY A 273 4.96 8.55 -7.88
N TYR A 274 3.81 9.20 -7.61
CA TYR A 274 2.61 9.07 -8.45
C TYR A 274 2.79 9.71 -9.85
N CYS A 275 3.57 10.78 -9.95
CA CYS A 275 3.93 11.40 -11.22
C CYS A 275 4.76 10.42 -12.08
N ILE A 276 5.79 9.83 -11.47
CA ILE A 276 6.67 8.86 -12.15
C ILE A 276 5.87 7.63 -12.59
N GLN A 277 4.86 7.23 -11.81
CA GLN A 277 3.96 6.13 -12.17
C GLN A 277 3.01 6.49 -13.33
N SER A 278 2.63 7.75 -13.50
CA SER A 278 1.75 8.20 -14.59
C SER A 278 2.48 8.41 -15.91
N PHE A 279 3.80 8.65 -15.90
CA PHE A 279 4.60 8.92 -17.10
C PHE A 279 4.29 7.99 -18.29
N PRO A 280 4.32 6.64 -18.18
CA PRO A 280 4.06 5.78 -19.34
C PRO A 280 2.68 6.00 -19.97
N LYS A 281 1.66 6.31 -19.15
CA LYS A 281 0.30 6.56 -19.62
C LYS A 281 0.17 7.92 -20.28
N VAL A 282 0.81 8.94 -19.71
CA VAL A 282 0.85 10.29 -20.28
C VAL A 282 1.58 10.28 -21.64
N ASP A 283 2.68 9.53 -21.72
CA ASP A 283 3.46 9.32 -22.95
C ASP A 283 2.64 8.57 -24.01
N GLU A 284 1.81 7.60 -23.61
CA GLU A 284 0.87 6.92 -24.50
C GLU A 284 -0.16 7.91 -25.09
N LEU A 285 -0.72 8.81 -24.28
CA LEU A 285 -1.65 9.84 -24.75
C LEU A 285 -0.98 10.75 -25.80
N ALA A 286 0.25 11.20 -25.52
CA ALA A 286 1.02 12.05 -26.44
C ALA A 286 1.27 11.37 -27.79
N LYS A 287 1.54 10.06 -27.79
CA LYS A 287 1.78 9.26 -29.01
C LYS A 287 0.49 8.97 -29.78
N LYS A 288 -0.59 8.70 -29.05
CA LYS A 288 -1.90 8.29 -29.60
C LYS A 288 -2.64 9.42 -30.30
N TYR A 289 -2.60 10.63 -29.75
CA TYR A 289 -3.38 11.76 -30.25
C TYR A 289 -2.49 12.80 -30.93
N LYS A 290 -2.50 12.83 -32.27
CA LYS A 290 -1.64 13.74 -33.06
C LYS A 290 -1.94 15.23 -32.83
N ASP A 291 -3.20 15.55 -32.54
CA ASP A 291 -3.68 16.91 -32.24
C ASP A 291 -3.63 17.26 -30.75
N LEU A 292 -2.97 16.42 -29.95
CA LEU A 292 -2.62 16.68 -28.57
C LEU A 292 -1.13 17.08 -28.48
N LYS A 293 -0.83 18.14 -27.73
CA LYS A 293 0.51 18.44 -27.23
C LYS A 293 0.52 18.18 -25.73
N VAL A 294 1.40 17.28 -25.28
CA VAL A 294 1.63 17.07 -23.85
C VAL A 294 2.87 17.85 -23.42
N ILE A 295 2.75 18.61 -22.34
CA ILE A 295 3.81 19.44 -21.79
C ILE A 295 3.97 19.12 -20.30
N GLY A 296 5.05 18.45 -19.94
CA GLY A 296 5.47 18.30 -18.55
C GLY A 296 6.12 19.59 -18.04
N ILE A 297 5.80 19.98 -16.80
CA ILE A 297 6.41 21.12 -16.12
C ILE A 297 6.95 20.65 -14.78
N VAL A 298 8.27 20.81 -14.61
CA VAL A 298 8.99 20.55 -13.36
C VAL A 298 9.58 21.86 -12.86
N THR A 299 9.56 22.10 -11.55
CA THR A 299 10.01 23.40 -11.00
C THR A 299 11.20 23.28 -10.07
N GLU A 300 11.54 22.08 -9.62
CA GLU A 300 12.65 21.83 -8.71
C GLU A 300 13.67 20.83 -9.28
N ASN A 301 14.92 20.94 -8.81
CA ASN A 301 15.97 19.94 -9.04
C ASN A 301 16.20 19.57 -10.51
N GLU A 302 16.46 20.56 -11.37
CA GLU A 302 16.64 20.41 -12.83
C GLU A 302 17.55 19.23 -13.23
N GLU A 303 18.72 19.09 -12.59
CA GLU A 303 19.65 18.00 -12.90
C GLU A 303 19.04 16.61 -12.67
N GLN A 304 18.32 16.45 -11.56
CA GLN A 304 17.63 15.19 -11.26
C GLN A 304 16.44 14.97 -12.20
N ALA A 305 15.74 16.05 -12.57
CA ALA A 305 14.63 15.98 -13.51
C ALA A 305 15.09 15.51 -14.89
N VAL A 306 16.22 16.03 -15.40
CA VAL A 306 16.86 15.57 -16.65
C VAL A 306 17.16 14.06 -16.57
N ARG A 307 17.88 13.64 -15.52
CA ARG A 307 18.25 12.22 -15.32
C ARG A 307 17.02 11.32 -15.25
N LEU A 308 15.94 11.79 -14.64
CA LEU A 308 14.71 11.01 -14.47
C LEU A 308 13.94 10.86 -15.80
N VAL A 309 13.79 11.95 -16.55
CA VAL A 309 13.14 11.95 -17.88
C VAL A 309 13.87 11.01 -18.84
N GLU A 310 15.21 11.09 -18.88
CA GLU A 310 16.04 10.19 -19.69
C GLU A 310 15.92 8.73 -19.23
N LYS A 311 16.04 8.46 -17.93
CA LYS A 311 15.95 7.10 -17.37
C LYS A 311 14.58 6.45 -17.57
N LYS A 312 13.52 7.26 -17.67
CA LYS A 312 12.14 6.79 -17.86
C LYS A 312 11.70 6.80 -19.31
N ASP A 313 12.60 7.12 -20.25
CA ASP A 313 12.33 7.23 -21.67
C ASP A 313 11.09 8.10 -21.97
N VAL A 314 10.94 9.20 -21.22
CA VAL A 314 9.81 10.11 -21.38
C VAL A 314 10.00 10.89 -22.67
N THR A 315 9.00 10.85 -23.56
CA THR A 315 9.09 11.40 -24.92
C THR A 315 8.29 12.67 -25.13
N PHE A 316 7.32 12.99 -24.28
CA PHE A 316 6.64 14.28 -24.33
C PHE A 316 7.56 15.44 -23.91
N THR A 317 7.23 16.65 -24.36
CA THR A 317 7.99 17.87 -24.06
C THR A 317 8.02 18.12 -22.55
N ASN A 318 9.20 18.31 -21.97
CA ASN A 318 9.36 18.70 -20.57
C ASN A 318 10.02 20.07 -20.48
N LEU A 319 9.42 20.97 -19.72
CA LEU A 319 9.85 22.35 -19.54
C LEU A 319 10.18 22.63 -18.07
N LEU A 320 11.15 23.53 -17.85
CA LEU A 320 11.52 24.02 -16.53
C LEU A 320 10.63 25.21 -16.16
N GLY A 321 9.75 25.01 -15.20
CA GLY A 321 8.86 26.02 -14.65
C GLY A 321 9.47 26.79 -13.48
N THR A 322 8.66 27.66 -12.88
CA THR A 322 9.04 28.47 -11.71
C THR A 322 8.00 28.35 -10.59
N LYS A 323 8.37 28.75 -9.36
CA LYS A 323 7.40 28.82 -8.25
C LYS A 323 6.27 29.82 -8.52
N GLU A 324 6.55 30.90 -9.25
CA GLU A 324 5.53 31.87 -9.68
C GLU A 324 4.51 31.23 -10.64
N LEU A 325 4.98 30.34 -11.51
CA LEU A 325 4.09 29.57 -12.39
C LEU A 325 3.18 28.63 -11.58
N LEU A 326 3.72 27.93 -10.57
CA LEU A 326 2.88 27.13 -9.67
C LEU A 326 1.82 27.98 -8.99
N ASN A 327 2.18 29.16 -8.49
CA ASN A 327 1.23 30.08 -7.87
C ASN A 327 0.16 30.56 -8.86
N THR A 328 0.55 30.88 -10.10
CA THR A 328 -0.36 31.30 -11.18
C THR A 328 -1.40 30.22 -11.46
N PHE A 329 -0.97 28.96 -11.53
CA PHE A 329 -1.84 27.81 -11.72
C PHE A 329 -2.40 27.25 -10.41
N SER A 330 -2.16 27.89 -9.26
CA SER A 330 -2.57 27.40 -7.94
C SER A 330 -2.20 25.93 -7.67
N VAL A 331 -1.03 25.49 -8.16
CA VAL A 331 -0.53 24.12 -8.01
C VAL A 331 0.21 23.96 -6.69
N ASN A 332 -0.40 23.22 -5.76
CA ASN A 332 0.13 22.91 -4.44
C ASN A 332 0.28 21.40 -4.18
N SER A 333 -0.13 20.55 -5.12
CA SER A 333 0.04 19.11 -5.04
C SER A 333 0.27 18.49 -6.42
N PHE A 334 0.99 17.38 -6.48
CA PHE A 334 1.47 16.76 -7.72
C PHE A 334 1.07 15.27 -7.79
N PRO A 335 0.76 14.73 -8.98
CA PRO A 335 0.69 15.45 -10.24
C PRO A 335 -0.58 16.29 -10.35
N ARG A 336 -0.49 17.42 -11.06
CA ARG A 336 -1.64 18.28 -11.39
C ARG A 336 -1.70 18.48 -12.90
N TYR A 337 -2.88 18.24 -13.48
CA TYR A 337 -3.07 18.35 -14.92
C TYR A 337 -3.99 19.50 -15.29
N PHE A 338 -3.69 20.19 -16.38
CA PHE A 338 -4.60 21.15 -17.01
C PHE A 338 -4.82 20.76 -18.47
N LEU A 339 -6.09 20.75 -18.89
CA LEU A 339 -6.47 20.47 -20.27
C LEU A 339 -6.96 21.77 -20.91
N ILE A 340 -6.30 22.15 -21.99
CA ILE A 340 -6.54 23.39 -22.74
C ILE A 340 -7.02 23.02 -24.14
N ASP A 341 -8.07 23.67 -24.61
CA ASP A 341 -8.61 23.43 -25.95
C ASP A 341 -7.80 24.13 -27.06
N LYS A 342 -8.21 23.90 -28.32
CA LYS A 342 -7.58 24.48 -29.52
C LYS A 342 -7.66 26.01 -29.59
N ASN A 343 -8.55 26.65 -28.81
CA ASN A 343 -8.67 28.11 -28.70
C ASN A 343 -7.79 28.67 -27.57
N GLY A 344 -7.03 27.82 -26.89
CA GLY A 344 -6.20 28.20 -25.76
C GLY A 344 -6.99 28.45 -24.47
N ILE A 345 -8.23 27.96 -24.36
CA ILE A 345 -9.03 28.09 -23.12
C ILE A 345 -8.78 26.90 -22.21
N ILE A 346 -8.52 27.15 -20.92
CA ILE A 346 -8.32 26.11 -19.92
C ILE A 346 -9.69 25.53 -19.54
N GLN A 347 -9.96 24.30 -19.95
CA GLN A 347 -11.27 23.67 -19.81
C GLN A 347 -11.39 22.80 -18.55
N LYS A 348 -10.30 22.13 -18.15
CA LYS A 348 -10.29 21.17 -17.04
C LYS A 348 -9.02 21.24 -16.23
N GLU A 349 -9.15 20.91 -14.95
CA GLU A 349 -8.07 20.63 -14.01
C GLU A 349 -8.27 19.23 -13.44
N TYR A 350 -7.18 18.49 -13.20
CA TYR A 350 -7.22 17.18 -12.55
C TYR A 350 -6.17 17.06 -11.44
N HIS A 351 -6.61 16.53 -10.31
CA HIS A 351 -5.79 16.24 -9.13
C HIS A 351 -5.32 14.78 -9.21
N GLY A 352 -4.26 14.53 -9.98
CA GLY A 352 -3.77 13.20 -10.29
C GLY A 352 -4.21 12.69 -11.67
N PHE A 353 -3.56 11.61 -12.13
CA PHE A 353 -3.86 10.99 -13.42
C PHE A 353 -5.09 10.07 -13.31
N SER A 354 -6.09 10.25 -14.18
CA SER A 354 -7.28 9.39 -14.23
C SER A 354 -7.68 9.08 -15.68
N LYS A 355 -8.61 8.14 -15.85
CA LYS A 355 -9.18 7.81 -17.17
C LYS A 355 -10.04 8.94 -17.75
N ASP A 356 -10.48 9.88 -16.91
CA ASP A 356 -11.29 11.02 -17.36
C ASP A 356 -10.49 11.98 -18.24
N ILE A 357 -9.17 12.08 -18.03
CA ILE A 357 -8.28 12.89 -18.86
C ILE A 357 -8.40 12.46 -20.33
N GLU A 358 -8.26 11.17 -20.63
CA GLU A 358 -8.38 10.68 -22.00
C GLU A 358 -9.81 10.87 -22.55
N LYS A 359 -10.83 10.66 -21.71
CA LYS A 359 -12.23 10.85 -22.09
C LYS A 359 -12.51 12.29 -22.54
N ASP A 360 -11.95 13.27 -21.85
CA ASP A 360 -12.14 14.68 -22.18
C ASP A 360 -11.23 15.14 -23.33
N ILE A 361 -10.01 14.60 -23.46
CA ILE A 361 -9.17 14.80 -24.66
C ILE A 361 -9.95 14.39 -25.92
N LYS A 362 -10.61 13.22 -25.92
CA LYS A 362 -11.40 12.75 -27.07
C LYS A 362 -12.55 13.67 -27.45
N LYS A 363 -13.06 14.48 -26.53
CA LYS A 363 -14.14 15.45 -26.82
C LYS A 363 -13.62 16.74 -27.45
N MET A 364 -12.31 17.00 -27.35
CA MET A 364 -11.69 18.26 -27.78
C MET A 364 -10.85 18.13 -29.05
N ILE A 365 -10.59 16.90 -29.51
CA ILE A 365 -9.81 16.61 -30.70
C ILE A 365 -10.68 16.44 -31.93
#